data_AF-A0A9E1N5W9-F1
#
_entry.id   AF-A0A9E1N5W9-F1
#
_cell.length_a   1.000
_cell.length_b   1.000
_cell.length_c   1.000
_cell.angle_alpha   90.00
_cell.angle_beta   90.00
_cell.angle_gamma   90.00
#
_symmetry.space_group_name_H-M   'P 1'
#
loop_
_entity.id
_entity.type
_entity.pdbx_description
1 polymer ?
#
loop_
_entity_poly.entity_id
_entity_poly.type
_entity_poly.pdbx_seq_one_letter_code
_entity_poly.pdbx_strand_id
1 'polypeptide(L)'
;MKPNHILNRPQLFLPYFLSALFLLTPAILLAGNSAPFVTKIRVTGNTLVDPFDMEGYLDLGNGLNMTPEIMDLVVSELKANFNYHGYPLIGAYSTLKVRKGVMTIKVDEKDEYRWGKPRAERATLKRAFLHDMTLKESKKQKVIKTLVKGYQKQKLIEEIVAEFLVEKQRKLIEEIHYQRIVALREKVVDKVRAFQTIKRNMEEQEHLRVEGMKDRIESAGLKKFADQVEEVPEMTSEEYTDLDEFLDNVVFEEMLKPGL
;
A
#
# COMPACT_ATOMS: atom_id res chain seq x y z
N MET A 1 53.77 57.44 -20.82
CA MET A 1 54.18 56.76 -19.57
C MET A 1 53.16 55.66 -19.27
N LYS A 2 53.60 54.40 -19.13
CA LYS A 2 52.71 53.26 -18.78
C LYS A 2 52.22 53.38 -17.33
N PRO A 3 51.01 52.88 -17.03
CA PRO A 3 50.91 51.72 -16.13
C PRO A 3 49.94 50.66 -16.71
N ASN A 4 50.36 49.40 -16.81
CA ASN A 4 50.31 48.33 -15.79
C ASN A 4 48.91 47.70 -15.64
N HIS A 5 48.84 46.46 -16.10
CA HIS A 5 47.74 45.51 -15.95
C HIS A 5 47.24 45.41 -14.51
N ILE A 6 45.92 45.48 -14.32
CA ILE A 6 45.25 44.92 -13.15
C ILE A 6 44.25 43.89 -13.65
N LEU A 7 44.57 42.64 -13.34
CA LEU A 7 43.84 41.43 -13.66
C LEU A 7 42.55 41.37 -12.82
N ASN A 8 41.40 41.20 -13.49
CA ASN A 8 40.14 40.81 -12.86
C ASN A 8 40.30 39.50 -12.08
N ARG A 9 39.98 39.48 -10.78
CA ARG A 9 39.52 38.28 -10.05
C ARG A 9 38.57 38.66 -8.90
N PRO A 10 37.25 38.46 -9.06
CA PRO A 10 36.31 38.44 -7.95
C PRO A 10 35.94 36.99 -7.63
N GLN A 11 36.80 36.21 -6.97
CA GLN A 11 36.47 34.83 -6.63
C GLN A 11 37.15 34.38 -5.32
N LEU A 12 36.84 35.03 -4.20
CA LEU A 12 37.23 34.49 -2.88
C LEU A 12 36.17 34.66 -1.77
N PHE A 13 34.97 35.17 -2.07
CA PHE A 13 33.93 35.35 -1.05
C PHE A 13 32.82 34.29 -1.06
N LEU A 14 32.76 33.42 -2.07
CA LEU A 14 31.76 32.36 -2.15
C LEU A 14 31.89 31.25 -1.07
N PRO A 15 33.10 30.77 -0.68
CA PRO A 15 33.18 29.64 0.25
C PRO A 15 32.86 30.04 1.70
N TYR A 16 33.02 31.32 2.07
CA TYR A 16 32.70 31.81 3.40
C TYR A 16 31.19 32.06 3.61
N PHE A 17 30.45 32.41 2.56
CA PHE A 17 28.98 32.51 2.64
C PHE A 17 28.31 31.14 2.75
N LEU A 18 28.86 30.11 2.11
CA LEU A 18 28.36 28.73 2.19
C LEU A 18 28.62 28.08 3.55
N SER A 19 29.75 28.36 4.20
CA SER A 19 30.04 27.83 5.55
C SER A 19 29.20 28.49 6.65
N ALA A 20 28.91 29.80 6.51
CA ALA A 20 27.99 30.49 7.41
C ALA A 20 26.53 30.01 7.23
N LEU A 21 26.13 29.59 6.02
CA LEU A 21 24.82 29.00 5.78
C LEU A 21 24.66 27.64 6.48
N PHE A 22 25.74 26.86 6.60
CA PHE A 22 25.77 25.60 7.37
C PHE A 22 25.71 25.79 8.90
N LEU A 23 26.09 26.98 9.40
CA LEU A 23 25.96 27.33 10.82
C LEU A 23 24.61 27.95 11.17
N LEU A 24 23.83 28.38 10.17
CA LEU A 24 22.48 28.94 10.32
C LEU A 24 21.36 27.96 9.98
N THR A 25 21.69 26.77 9.47
CA THR A 25 20.74 25.66 9.47
C THR A 25 20.60 25.17 10.91
N PRO A 26 19.39 25.16 11.51
CA PRO A 26 19.22 24.45 12.77
C PRO A 26 19.70 23.02 12.53
N ALA A 27 20.51 22.48 13.43
CA ALA A 27 20.87 21.08 13.44
C ALA A 27 19.57 20.27 13.32
N ILE A 28 19.26 19.82 12.09
CA ILE A 28 18.15 18.91 11.85
C ILE A 28 18.64 17.61 12.44
N LEU A 29 18.20 17.42 13.68
CA LEU A 29 18.36 16.27 14.54
C LEU A 29 18.61 14.99 13.75
N LEU A 30 19.88 14.59 13.75
CA LEU A 30 20.31 13.20 13.59
C LEU A 30 20.03 12.41 14.88
N ALA A 31 18.87 12.61 15.49
CA ALA A 31 18.38 11.86 16.64
C ALA A 31 17.10 11.15 16.21
N GLY A 32 17.21 9.85 15.95
CA GLY A 32 16.06 8.98 15.80
C GLY A 32 15.17 9.08 17.04
N ASN A 33 13.88 9.30 16.81
CA ASN A 33 12.80 9.24 17.81
C ASN A 33 12.85 10.27 18.96
N SER A 34 12.92 11.57 18.68
CA SER A 34 12.26 12.51 19.60
C SER A 34 10.78 12.56 19.26
N ALA A 35 9.96 11.91 20.09
CA ALA A 35 8.51 12.03 20.03
C ALA A 35 8.12 13.53 19.94
N PRO A 36 7.25 13.93 19.00
CA PRO A 36 6.94 15.34 18.80
C PRO A 36 6.33 15.93 20.07
N PHE A 37 6.86 17.07 20.53
CA PHE A 37 6.33 17.76 21.69
C PHE A 37 5.02 18.47 21.34
N VAL A 38 3.95 18.11 22.04
CA VAL A 38 2.60 18.63 21.82
C VAL A 38 2.15 19.41 23.05
N THR A 39 1.75 20.66 22.84
CA THR A 39 1.22 21.56 23.87
C THR A 39 -0.30 21.59 23.90
N LYS A 40 -0.96 21.36 22.75
CA LYS A 40 -2.43 21.36 22.66
C LYS A 40 -2.93 20.27 21.71
N ILE A 41 -4.02 19.62 22.09
CA ILE A 41 -4.76 18.72 21.20
C ILE A 41 -5.98 19.47 20.68
N ARG A 42 -6.20 19.37 19.37
CA ARG A 42 -7.40 19.90 18.72
C ARG A 42 -8.17 18.75 18.10
N VAL A 43 -9.45 18.65 18.44
CA VAL A 43 -10.40 17.78 17.76
C VAL A 43 -10.97 18.53 16.56
N THR A 44 -11.04 17.87 15.40
CA THR A 44 -11.60 18.46 14.18
C THR A 44 -12.72 17.62 13.61
N GLY A 45 -13.78 18.29 13.17
CA GLY A 45 -15.01 17.70 12.64
C GLY A 45 -16.23 18.53 13.06
N ASN A 46 -17.37 18.31 12.41
CA ASN A 46 -18.66 18.67 13.03
C ASN A 46 -18.93 17.61 14.09
N THR A 47 -18.63 17.92 15.35
CA THR A 47 -18.71 16.93 16.42
C THR A 47 -20.07 16.92 17.12
N LEU A 48 -20.51 15.75 17.55
CA LEU A 48 -21.73 15.55 18.35
C LEU A 48 -21.60 16.08 19.78
N VAL A 49 -20.37 16.25 20.25
CA VAL A 49 -20.04 16.86 21.54
C VAL A 49 -19.64 18.31 21.32
N ASP A 50 -20.03 19.18 22.25
CA ASP A 50 -19.69 20.60 22.20
C ASP A 50 -18.15 20.78 22.19
N PRO A 51 -17.58 21.58 21.27
CA PRO A 51 -16.16 21.91 21.27
C PRO A 51 -15.64 22.43 22.62
N PHE A 52 -16.47 23.16 23.38
CA PHE A 52 -16.11 23.67 24.71
C PHE A 52 -15.85 22.53 25.70
N ASP A 53 -16.72 21.52 25.70
CA ASP A 53 -16.60 20.34 26.57
C ASP A 53 -15.38 19.47 26.17
N MET A 54 -15.00 19.48 24.90
CA MET A 54 -13.84 18.72 24.41
C MET A 54 -12.50 19.42 24.64
N GLU A 55 -12.43 20.75 24.49
CA GLU A 55 -11.17 21.49 24.66
C GLU A 55 -10.66 21.47 26.10
N GLY A 56 -11.55 21.46 27.09
CA GLY A 56 -11.16 21.32 28.49
C GLY A 56 -10.76 19.89 28.89
N TYR A 57 -11.29 18.88 28.19
CA TYR A 57 -11.08 17.48 28.54
C TYR A 57 -9.71 16.94 28.10
N LEU A 58 -9.14 17.49 27.01
CA LEU A 58 -7.84 17.07 26.45
C LEU A 58 -6.72 18.09 26.72
N ASP A 59 -6.76 18.77 27.87
CA ASP A 59 -5.72 19.71 28.25
C ASP A 59 -4.44 18.96 28.66
N LEU A 60 -3.33 19.29 28.00
CA LEU A 60 -2.01 18.73 28.27
C LEU A 60 -1.20 19.59 29.26
N GLY A 61 -1.76 20.70 29.74
CA GLY A 61 -1.09 21.63 30.65
C GLY A 61 0.21 22.18 30.04
N ASN A 62 1.35 21.76 30.59
CA ASN A 62 2.68 22.20 30.12
C ASN A 62 3.13 21.55 28.81
N GLY A 63 2.34 20.63 28.26
CA GLY A 63 2.67 19.86 27.06
C GLY A 63 3.42 18.57 27.36
N LEU A 64 3.41 17.65 26.39
CA LEU A 64 3.94 16.31 26.54
C LEU A 64 4.49 15.77 25.21
N ASN A 65 5.54 14.94 25.29
CA ASN A 65 6.09 14.21 24.16
C ASN A 65 5.10 13.14 23.69
N MET A 66 4.59 13.25 22.47
CA MET A 66 3.62 12.30 21.92
C MET A 66 4.28 11.04 21.37
N THR A 67 4.30 9.98 22.17
CA THR A 67 4.63 8.62 21.71
C THR A 67 3.38 7.93 21.12
N PRO A 68 3.55 6.84 20.34
CA PRO A 68 2.43 6.03 19.87
C PRO A 68 1.45 5.61 20.97
N GLU A 69 1.97 5.18 22.11
CA GLU A 69 1.17 4.70 23.24
C GLU A 69 0.33 5.83 23.85
N ILE A 70 0.88 7.03 23.94
CA ILE A 70 0.16 8.18 24.48
C ILE A 70 -0.88 8.69 23.48
N MET A 71 -0.60 8.63 22.19
CA MET A 71 -1.61 8.93 21.16
C MET A 71 -2.78 7.96 21.23
N ASP A 72 -2.52 6.66 21.42
CA ASP A 72 -3.56 5.65 21.59
C ASP A 72 -4.38 5.89 22.87
N LEU A 73 -3.71 6.27 23.97
CA LEU A 73 -4.37 6.64 25.21
C LEU A 73 -5.30 7.85 24.99
N VAL A 74 -4.82 8.92 24.39
CA VAL A 74 -5.61 10.13 24.08
C VAL A 74 -6.81 9.79 23.19
N VAL A 75 -6.63 8.93 22.19
CA VAL A 75 -7.73 8.46 21.32
C VAL A 75 -8.74 7.65 22.14
N SER A 76 -8.27 6.81 23.07
CA SER A 76 -9.15 6.02 23.94
C SER A 76 -9.95 6.87 24.92
N GLU A 77 -9.33 7.88 25.53
CA GLU A 77 -10.00 8.86 26.41
C GLU A 77 -11.03 9.67 25.62
N LEU A 78 -10.69 10.11 24.41
CA LEU A 78 -11.65 10.80 23.54
C LEU A 78 -12.87 9.90 23.26
N LYS A 79 -12.66 8.61 22.95
CA LYS A 79 -13.76 7.64 22.79
C LYS A 79 -14.58 7.46 24.07
N ALA A 80 -13.93 7.42 25.23
CA ALA A 80 -14.60 7.32 26.53
C ALA A 80 -15.49 8.55 26.80
N ASN A 81 -15.01 9.75 26.47
CA ASN A 81 -15.79 10.98 26.61
C ASN A 81 -17.04 10.97 25.71
N PHE A 82 -16.89 10.59 24.44
CA PHE A 82 -18.04 10.43 23.54
C PHE A 82 -19.04 9.38 24.04
N ASN A 83 -18.55 8.28 24.61
CA ASN A 83 -19.40 7.26 25.21
C ASN A 83 -20.15 7.79 26.44
N TYR A 84 -19.50 8.61 27.28
CA TYR A 84 -20.15 9.30 28.41
C TYR A 84 -21.34 10.17 27.94
N HIS A 85 -21.20 10.86 26.81
CA HIS A 85 -22.29 11.62 26.17
C HIS A 85 -23.33 10.76 25.42
N GLY A 86 -23.13 9.44 25.39
CA GLY A 86 -24.05 8.47 24.79
C GLY A 86 -23.85 8.25 23.28
N TYR A 87 -22.64 8.52 22.77
CA TYR A 87 -22.24 8.33 21.37
C TYR A 87 -21.11 7.29 21.24
N PRO A 88 -21.39 5.99 21.43
CA PRO A 88 -20.36 4.96 21.46
C PRO A 88 -19.80 4.58 20.09
N LEU A 89 -20.47 4.92 18.98
CA LEU A 89 -20.09 4.46 17.63
C LEU A 89 -19.24 5.49 16.89
N ILE A 90 -18.18 5.97 17.53
CA ILE A 90 -17.24 6.92 16.92
C ILE A 90 -15.91 6.27 16.53
N GLY A 91 -15.45 6.57 15.32
CA GLY A 91 -14.07 6.38 14.91
C GLY A 91 -13.25 7.58 15.35
N ALA A 92 -12.07 7.36 15.90
CA ALA A 92 -11.13 8.43 16.21
C ALA A 92 -9.73 7.98 15.80
N TYR A 93 -9.06 8.84 15.03
CA TYR A 93 -7.75 8.56 14.46
C TYR A 93 -6.84 9.75 14.73
N SER A 94 -5.75 9.51 15.45
CA SER A 94 -4.68 10.48 15.60
C SER A 94 -3.90 10.57 14.29
N THR A 95 -3.49 11.77 13.91
CA THR A 95 -2.51 11.94 12.84
C THR A 95 -1.28 12.60 13.47
N LEU A 96 -0.11 11.97 13.33
CA LEU A 96 1.19 12.43 13.84
C LEU A 96 1.66 13.80 13.28
N LYS A 97 0.79 14.52 12.56
CA LYS A 97 1.07 15.84 12.03
C LYS A 97 0.88 16.88 13.13
N VAL A 98 1.95 17.14 13.87
CA VAL A 98 2.02 18.25 14.83
C VAL A 98 2.46 19.51 14.10
N ARG A 99 1.67 20.59 14.22
CA ARG A 99 2.01 21.91 13.67
C ARG A 99 2.04 22.92 14.80
N LYS A 100 3.20 23.57 15.02
CA LYS A 100 3.39 24.57 16.09
C LYS A 100 2.98 24.04 17.48
N GLY A 101 3.32 22.80 17.79
CA GLY A 101 2.94 22.15 19.07
C GLY A 101 1.48 21.69 19.15
N VAL A 102 0.66 21.88 18.11
CA VAL A 102 -0.74 21.44 18.09
C VAL A 102 -0.88 20.11 17.35
N MET A 103 -1.39 19.09 18.02
CA MET A 103 -1.79 17.82 17.41
C MET A 103 -3.26 17.87 17.03
N THR A 104 -3.60 17.38 15.83
CA THR A 104 -5.00 17.31 15.38
C THR A 104 -5.49 15.87 15.37
N ILE A 105 -6.61 15.63 16.04
CA ILE A 105 -7.35 14.37 16.01
C ILE A 105 -8.57 14.55 15.12
N LYS A 106 -8.77 13.61 14.21
CA LYS A 106 -9.99 13.56 13.39
C LYS A 106 -10.94 12.54 14.00
N VAL A 107 -12.15 12.98 14.25
CA VAL A 107 -13.25 12.13 14.71
C VAL A 107 -14.16 11.85 13.53
N ASP A 108 -14.45 10.58 13.30
CA ASP A 108 -15.42 10.09 12.34
C ASP A 108 -16.66 9.59 13.08
N GLU A 109 -17.77 10.29 12.88
CA GLU A 109 -19.05 10.01 13.54
C GLU A 109 -20.04 9.35 12.58
N LYS A 110 -19.60 8.97 11.38
CA LYS A 110 -20.46 8.42 10.32
C LYS A 110 -21.29 7.23 10.82
N ASP A 111 -20.68 6.38 11.64
CA ASP A 111 -21.33 5.22 12.24
C ASP A 111 -22.42 5.61 13.24
N GLU A 112 -22.18 6.63 14.06
CA GLU A 112 -23.17 7.18 15.00
C GLU A 112 -24.36 7.79 14.24
N TYR A 113 -24.12 8.46 13.11
CA TYR A 113 -25.19 8.93 12.22
C TYR A 113 -25.90 7.82 11.44
N ARG A 114 -25.28 6.66 11.28
CA ARG A 114 -25.86 5.50 10.58
C ARG A 114 -26.61 4.56 11.51
N TRP A 115 -26.11 4.26 12.69
CA TRP A 115 -26.71 3.24 13.56
C TRP A 115 -26.87 3.68 15.02
N GLY A 116 -26.52 4.93 15.32
CA GLY A 116 -26.53 5.49 16.66
C GLY A 116 -27.74 6.35 17.00
N LYS A 117 -27.58 7.09 18.10
CA LYS A 117 -28.61 7.93 18.71
C LYS A 117 -29.08 9.08 17.81
N PRO A 118 -28.20 9.82 17.10
CA PRO A 118 -28.62 10.93 16.22
C PRO A 118 -29.60 10.49 15.12
N ARG A 119 -29.42 9.31 14.53
CA ARG A 119 -30.36 8.75 13.54
C ARG A 119 -31.72 8.47 14.14
N ALA A 120 -31.74 7.86 15.32
CA ALA A 120 -32.97 7.49 16.03
C ALA A 120 -33.75 8.73 16.48
N GLU A 121 -33.06 9.75 16.99
CA GLU A 121 -33.65 11.04 17.35
C GLU A 121 -34.29 11.70 16.13
N ARG A 122 -33.54 11.81 15.03
CA ARG A 122 -34.04 12.40 13.78
C ARG A 122 -35.27 11.67 13.25
N ALA A 123 -35.25 10.33 13.25
CA ALA A 123 -36.38 9.52 12.81
C ALA A 123 -37.61 9.72 13.70
N THR A 124 -37.41 9.78 15.02
CA THR A 124 -38.48 9.98 16.01
C THR A 124 -39.11 11.36 15.85
N LEU A 125 -38.30 12.41 15.78
CA LEU A 125 -38.76 13.79 15.60
C LEU A 125 -39.45 13.99 14.25
N LYS A 126 -38.89 13.44 13.17
CA LYS A 126 -39.52 13.46 11.84
C LYS A 126 -40.90 12.80 11.87
N ARG A 127 -41.03 11.66 12.54
CA ARG A 127 -42.33 10.98 12.65
C ARG A 127 -43.31 11.76 13.52
N ALA A 128 -42.86 12.35 14.63
CA ALA A 128 -43.71 13.18 15.47
C ALA A 128 -44.24 14.41 14.70
N PHE A 129 -43.36 15.08 13.96
CA PHE A 129 -43.70 16.22 13.12
C PHE A 129 -44.70 15.85 12.00
N LEU A 130 -44.48 14.75 11.28
CA LEU A 130 -45.37 14.32 10.19
C LEU A 130 -46.79 13.95 10.64
N HIS A 131 -46.99 13.74 11.93
CA HIS A 131 -48.28 13.33 12.51
C HIS A 131 -48.79 14.34 13.55
N ASP A 132 -48.22 15.55 13.60
CA ASP A 132 -48.54 16.62 14.54
C ASP A 132 -48.64 16.16 16.01
N MET A 133 -47.74 15.26 16.42
CA MET A 133 -47.72 14.70 17.77
C MET A 133 -46.73 15.44 18.68
N THR A 134 -47.19 15.85 19.87
CA THR A 134 -46.29 16.30 20.95
C THR A 134 -45.82 15.09 21.77
N LEU A 135 -44.54 14.76 21.71
CA LEU A 135 -43.96 13.65 22.47
C LEU A 135 -43.51 14.09 23.86
N LYS A 136 -43.95 13.39 24.92
CA LYS A 136 -43.33 13.49 26.25
C LYS A 136 -41.91 12.95 26.19
N GLU A 137 -40.97 13.61 26.89
CA GLU A 137 -39.54 13.26 26.83
C GLU A 137 -39.26 11.80 27.23
N SER A 138 -39.96 11.28 28.25
CA SER A 138 -39.84 9.88 28.67
C SER A 138 -40.25 8.87 27.58
N LYS A 139 -41.32 9.17 26.82
CA LYS A 139 -41.75 8.33 25.70
C LYS A 139 -40.77 8.44 24.53
N LYS A 140 -40.29 9.65 24.23
CA LYS A 140 -39.28 9.91 23.20
C LYS A 140 -38.00 9.11 23.46
N GLN A 141 -37.46 9.15 24.67
CA GLN A 141 -36.26 8.39 25.05
C GLN A 141 -36.46 6.87 24.91
N LYS A 142 -37.64 6.35 25.31
CA LYS A 142 -37.96 4.92 25.16
C LYS A 142 -37.99 4.49 23.68
N VAL A 143 -38.59 5.30 22.81
CA VAL A 143 -38.61 5.05 21.36
C VAL A 143 -37.20 5.09 20.78
N ILE A 144 -36.41 6.12 21.10
CA ILE A 144 -35.02 6.25 20.65
C ILE A 144 -34.21 5.02 21.06
N LYS A 145 -34.26 4.61 22.33
CA LYS A 145 -33.54 3.43 22.82
C LYS A 145 -33.93 2.14 22.07
N THR A 146 -35.19 2.02 21.68
CA THR A 146 -35.68 0.86 20.93
C THR A 146 -35.19 0.88 19.49
N LEU A 147 -35.20 2.05 18.85
CA LEU A 147 -34.68 2.25 17.49
C LEU A 147 -33.17 2.01 17.41
N VAL A 148 -32.38 2.54 18.37
CA VAL A 148 -30.94 2.31 18.43
C VAL A 148 -30.62 0.80 18.51
N LYS A 149 -31.33 0.05 19.37
CA LYS A 149 -31.19 -1.42 19.43
C LYS A 149 -31.52 -2.10 18.09
N GLY A 150 -32.55 -1.61 17.39
CA GLY A 150 -32.91 -2.10 16.06
C GLY A 150 -31.81 -1.84 15.03
N TYR A 151 -31.25 -0.64 15.01
CA TYR A 151 -30.17 -0.27 14.11
C TYR A 151 -28.87 -1.02 14.41
N GLN A 152 -28.55 -1.28 15.68
CA GLN A 152 -27.40 -2.11 16.05
C GLN A 152 -27.53 -3.54 15.53
N LYS A 153 -28.73 -4.13 15.58
CA LYS A 153 -28.98 -5.44 14.96
C LYS A 153 -28.80 -5.40 13.44
N GLN A 154 -29.22 -4.32 12.79
CA GLN A 154 -29.00 -4.13 11.35
C GLN A 154 -27.50 -4.02 11.02
N LYS A 155 -26.73 -3.26 11.81
CA LYS A 155 -25.28 -3.15 11.66
C LYS A 155 -24.60 -4.53 11.67
N LEU A 156 -24.94 -5.39 12.63
CA LEU A 156 -24.37 -6.76 12.70
C LEU A 156 -24.70 -7.59 11.45
N ILE A 157 -25.92 -7.48 10.92
CA ILE A 157 -26.30 -8.18 9.69
C ILE A 157 -25.53 -7.62 8.49
N GLU A 158 -25.40 -6.30 8.39
CA GLU A 158 -24.63 -5.65 7.33
C GLU A 158 -23.15 -6.05 7.37
N GLU A 159 -22.55 -6.17 8.55
CA GLU A 159 -21.18 -6.64 8.74
C GLU A 159 -21.00 -8.10 8.28
N ILE A 160 -21.90 -9.01 8.68
CA ILE A 160 -21.86 -10.42 8.25
C ILE A 160 -22.00 -10.54 6.73
N VAL A 161 -22.92 -9.78 6.13
CA VAL A 161 -23.11 -9.77 4.68
C VAL A 161 -21.88 -9.20 3.97
N ALA A 162 -21.29 -8.13 4.50
CA ALA A 162 -20.08 -7.55 3.92
C ALA A 162 -18.90 -8.53 3.95
N GLU A 163 -18.69 -9.22 5.08
CA GLU A 163 -17.64 -10.23 5.23
C GLU A 163 -17.83 -11.38 4.22
N PHE A 164 -19.05 -11.92 4.13
CA PHE A 164 -19.38 -12.96 3.16
C PHE A 164 -19.14 -12.54 1.71
N LEU A 165 -19.51 -11.31 1.34
CA LEU A 165 -19.29 -10.78 0.00
C LEU A 165 -17.81 -10.61 -0.32
N VAL A 166 -17.01 -10.13 0.64
CA VAL A 166 -15.55 -10.01 0.49
C VAL A 166 -14.92 -11.38 0.32
N GLU A 167 -15.32 -12.37 1.13
CA GLU A 167 -14.81 -13.74 1.00
C GLU A 167 -15.15 -14.34 -0.37
N LYS A 168 -16.38 -14.17 -0.83
CA LYS A 168 -16.82 -14.60 -2.16
C LYS A 168 -16.00 -13.93 -3.27
N GLN A 169 -15.75 -12.63 -3.16
CA GLN A 169 -14.92 -11.91 -4.13
C GLN A 169 -13.47 -12.39 -4.14
N ARG A 170 -12.87 -12.65 -2.96
CA ARG A 170 -11.50 -13.19 -2.87
C ARG A 170 -11.39 -14.54 -3.57
N LYS A 171 -12.32 -15.46 -3.33
CA LYS A 171 -12.34 -16.78 -4.01
C LYS A 171 -12.45 -16.65 -5.53
N LEU A 172 -13.30 -15.75 -6.03
CA LEU A 172 -13.41 -15.49 -7.47
C LEU A 172 -12.11 -14.92 -8.06
N ILE A 173 -11.45 -14.02 -7.33
CA ILE A 173 -10.16 -13.44 -7.76
C ILE A 173 -9.10 -14.55 -7.80
N GLU A 174 -9.01 -15.39 -6.78
CA GLU A 174 -8.09 -16.53 -6.73
C GLU A 174 -8.33 -17.51 -7.89
N GLU A 175 -9.59 -17.82 -8.21
CA GLU A 175 -9.94 -18.70 -9.33
C GLU A 175 -9.55 -18.09 -10.69
N ILE A 176 -9.82 -16.80 -10.90
CA ILE A 176 -9.41 -16.08 -12.12
C ILE A 176 -7.87 -16.07 -12.24
N HIS A 177 -7.16 -15.84 -11.14
CA HIS A 177 -5.70 -15.88 -11.13
C HIS A 177 -5.18 -17.26 -11.46
N TYR A 178 -5.74 -18.31 -10.86
CA TYR A 178 -5.38 -19.69 -11.16
C TYR A 178 -5.59 -20.03 -12.64
N GLN A 179 -6.76 -19.72 -13.20
CA GLN A 179 -7.05 -19.95 -14.61
C GLN A 179 -6.09 -19.18 -15.54
N ARG A 180 -5.73 -17.95 -15.20
CA ARG A 180 -4.72 -17.17 -15.95
C ARG A 180 -3.35 -17.83 -15.92
N ILE A 181 -2.92 -18.32 -14.75
CA ILE A 181 -1.63 -19.02 -14.59
C ILE A 181 -1.61 -20.27 -15.46
N VAL A 182 -2.67 -21.07 -15.44
CA VAL A 182 -2.79 -22.28 -16.27
C VAL A 182 -2.71 -21.93 -17.76
N ALA A 183 -3.46 -20.93 -18.21
CA ALA A 183 -3.43 -20.49 -19.60
C ALA A 183 -2.07 -19.91 -20.03
N LEU A 184 -1.32 -19.28 -19.12
CA LEU A 184 0.04 -18.82 -19.39
C LEU A 184 1.00 -20.02 -19.51
N ARG A 185 0.91 -21.00 -18.61
CA ARG A 185 1.70 -22.24 -18.69
C ARG A 185 1.52 -22.95 -20.02
N GLU A 186 0.28 -23.13 -20.48
CA GLU A 186 -0.02 -23.73 -21.78
C GLU A 186 0.66 -22.97 -22.93
N LYS A 187 0.56 -21.64 -22.96
CA LYS A 187 1.22 -20.81 -23.98
C LYS A 187 2.74 -20.91 -23.95
N VAL A 188 3.34 -20.99 -22.76
CA VAL A 188 4.80 -21.15 -22.62
C VAL A 188 5.22 -22.53 -23.12
N VAL A 189 4.49 -23.59 -22.76
CA VAL A 189 4.73 -24.96 -23.25
C VAL A 189 4.70 -25.01 -24.78
N ASP A 190 3.69 -24.41 -25.41
CA ASP A 190 3.57 -24.38 -26.87
C ASP A 190 4.74 -23.65 -27.53
N LYS A 191 5.17 -22.52 -26.96
CA LYS A 191 6.35 -21.77 -27.44
C LYS A 191 7.65 -22.54 -27.25
N VAL A 192 7.84 -23.21 -26.12
CA VAL A 192 9.04 -24.02 -25.84
C VAL A 192 9.10 -25.21 -26.82
N ARG A 193 7.98 -25.89 -27.07
CA ARG A 193 7.92 -26.96 -28.08
C ARG A 193 8.26 -26.45 -29.47
N ALA A 194 7.68 -25.32 -29.88
CA ALA A 194 8.00 -24.70 -31.17
C ALA A 194 9.50 -24.38 -31.27
N PHE A 195 10.10 -23.80 -30.24
CA PHE A 195 11.54 -23.52 -30.21
C PHE A 195 12.39 -24.78 -30.30
N GLN A 196 12.05 -25.84 -29.56
CA GLN A 196 12.76 -27.13 -29.63
C GLN A 196 12.70 -27.75 -31.04
N THR A 197 11.54 -27.65 -31.72
CA THR A 197 11.43 -28.14 -33.11
C THR A 197 12.27 -27.32 -34.08
N ILE A 198 12.33 -26.00 -33.93
CA ILE A 198 13.17 -25.13 -34.75
C ILE A 198 14.65 -25.44 -34.53
N LYS A 199 15.06 -25.61 -33.27
CA LYS A 199 16.44 -25.96 -32.90
C LYS A 199 16.87 -27.27 -33.56
N ARG A 200 16.06 -28.33 -33.42
CA ARG A 200 16.34 -29.63 -34.08
C ARG A 200 16.46 -29.51 -35.60
N ASN A 201 15.55 -28.77 -36.25
CA ASN A 201 15.62 -28.56 -37.70
C ASN A 201 16.89 -27.80 -38.13
N MET A 202 17.35 -26.82 -37.34
CA MET A 202 18.60 -26.10 -37.61
C MET A 202 19.83 -27.00 -37.41
N GLU A 203 19.86 -27.80 -36.35
CA GLU A 203 20.93 -28.78 -36.10
C GLU A 203 21.01 -29.82 -37.23
N GLU A 204 19.87 -30.32 -37.72
CA GLU A 204 19.81 -31.22 -38.87
C GLU A 204 20.33 -30.55 -40.15
N GLN A 205 19.96 -29.28 -40.39
CA GLN A 205 20.47 -28.52 -41.54
C GLN A 205 21.98 -28.26 -41.46
N GLU A 206 22.50 -27.94 -40.26
CA GLU A 206 23.94 -27.77 -40.05
C GLU A 206 24.69 -29.09 -40.23
N HIS A 207 24.17 -30.20 -39.70
CA HIS A 207 24.73 -31.53 -39.90
C HIS A 207 24.82 -31.87 -41.40
N LEU A 208 23.72 -31.70 -42.15
CA LEU A 208 23.69 -31.93 -43.59
C LEU A 208 24.68 -31.00 -44.34
N ARG A 209 24.85 -29.76 -43.89
CA ARG A 209 25.82 -28.83 -44.48
C ARG A 209 27.26 -29.30 -44.24
N VAL A 210 27.57 -29.73 -43.02
CA VAL A 210 28.91 -30.24 -42.64
C VAL A 210 29.22 -31.52 -43.40
N GLU A 211 28.26 -32.44 -43.50
CA GLU A 211 28.39 -33.69 -44.26
C GLU A 211 28.61 -33.42 -45.75
N GLY A 212 27.83 -32.52 -46.36
CA GLY A 212 28.04 -32.09 -47.75
C GLY A 212 29.38 -31.36 -47.97
N MET A 213 29.89 -30.64 -46.97
CA MET A 213 31.25 -30.06 -47.02
C MET A 213 32.32 -31.15 -46.95
N LYS A 214 32.13 -32.17 -46.12
CA LYS A 214 33.03 -33.32 -45.99
C LYS A 214 33.11 -34.11 -47.30
N ASP A 215 31.97 -34.41 -47.93
CA ASP A 215 31.90 -35.10 -49.23
C ASP A 215 32.60 -34.31 -50.35
N ARG A 216 32.50 -32.98 -50.33
CA ARG A 216 33.21 -32.10 -51.28
C ARG A 216 34.73 -32.11 -51.07
N ILE A 217 35.19 -32.19 -49.82
CA ILE A 217 36.62 -32.28 -49.50
C ILE A 217 37.17 -33.64 -49.93
N GLU A 218 36.44 -34.72 -49.68
CA GLU A 218 36.83 -36.07 -50.08
C GLU A 218 36.86 -36.24 -51.61
N SER A 219 35.87 -35.71 -52.32
CA SER A 219 35.83 -35.74 -53.80
C SER A 219 36.87 -34.84 -54.47
N ALA A 220 37.35 -33.79 -53.80
CA ALA A 220 38.44 -32.94 -54.28
C ALA A 220 39.85 -33.55 -54.08
N GLY A 221 39.96 -34.73 -53.47
CA GLY A 221 41.23 -35.45 -53.31
C GLY A 221 42.23 -34.79 -52.34
N LEU A 222 41.76 -33.89 -51.47
CA LEU A 222 42.59 -33.29 -50.43
C LEU A 222 42.81 -34.32 -49.30
N LYS A 223 44.07 -34.72 -49.08
CA LYS A 223 44.43 -35.69 -48.02
C LYS A 223 43.94 -35.20 -46.66
N LYS A 224 43.30 -36.12 -45.92
CA LYS A 224 42.87 -35.96 -44.53
C LYS A 224 43.93 -35.22 -43.70
N PHE A 225 43.61 -34.03 -43.21
CA PHE A 225 44.28 -33.53 -42.03
C PHE A 225 43.90 -34.46 -40.89
N ALA A 226 44.92 -35.00 -40.24
CA ALA A 226 44.82 -35.97 -39.17
C ALA A 226 43.81 -35.52 -38.12
N ASP A 227 43.11 -36.51 -37.56
CA ASP A 227 42.26 -36.42 -36.38
C ASP A 227 42.93 -35.57 -35.29
N GLN A 228 42.60 -34.30 -35.26
CA GLN A 228 42.48 -33.57 -34.01
C GLN A 228 40.98 -33.47 -33.80
N VAL A 229 40.43 -34.57 -33.24
CA VAL A 229 39.25 -34.46 -32.42
C VAL A 229 39.66 -33.53 -31.27
N GLU A 230 39.52 -32.22 -31.48
CA GLU A 230 39.03 -31.40 -30.38
C GLU A 230 37.79 -32.14 -29.93
N GLU A 231 37.80 -32.65 -28.70
CA GLU A 231 36.58 -33.01 -28.01
C GLU A 231 35.63 -31.84 -28.25
N VAL A 232 34.72 -32.00 -29.21
CA VAL A 232 33.46 -31.29 -29.19
C VAL A 232 32.97 -31.65 -27.81
N PRO A 233 32.95 -30.71 -26.86
CA PRO A 233 32.41 -31.03 -25.55
C PRO A 233 31.06 -31.64 -25.88
N GLU A 234 30.81 -32.86 -25.41
CA GLU A 234 29.47 -33.41 -25.41
C GLU A 234 28.62 -32.25 -24.95
N MET A 235 27.86 -31.65 -25.88
CA MET A 235 26.84 -30.69 -25.51
C MET A 235 25.93 -31.59 -24.72
N THR A 236 26.12 -31.54 -23.40
CA THR A 236 25.29 -32.21 -22.44
C THR A 236 23.90 -31.97 -22.96
N SER A 237 23.27 -33.06 -23.39
CA SER A 237 21.85 -33.12 -23.58
C SER A 237 21.27 -32.96 -22.18
N GLU A 238 21.40 -31.77 -21.61
CA GLU A 238 20.44 -31.22 -20.67
C GLU A 238 19.21 -30.89 -21.53
N GLU A 239 18.64 -31.97 -22.07
CA GLU A 239 17.20 -32.14 -22.09
C GLU A 239 16.74 -31.63 -20.73
N TYR A 240 15.98 -30.53 -20.72
CA TYR A 240 15.39 -30.01 -19.50
C TYR A 240 14.50 -31.12 -18.93
N THR A 241 15.08 -32.01 -18.14
CA THR A 241 14.41 -33.18 -17.57
C THR A 241 13.30 -32.74 -16.62
N ASP A 242 13.39 -31.51 -16.13
CA ASP A 242 12.38 -30.86 -15.30
C ASP A 242 11.80 -29.61 -15.99
N LEU A 243 11.16 -29.83 -17.14
CA LEU A 243 10.35 -28.81 -17.84
C LEU A 243 9.36 -28.13 -16.87
N ASP A 244 8.80 -28.89 -15.94
CA ASP A 244 7.86 -28.38 -14.93
C ASP A 244 8.52 -27.39 -13.94
N GLU A 245 9.77 -27.64 -13.52
CA GLU A 245 10.51 -26.74 -12.62
C GLU A 245 10.93 -25.44 -13.34
N PHE A 246 11.31 -25.53 -14.61
CA PHE A 246 11.58 -24.36 -15.45
C PHE A 246 10.31 -23.52 -15.68
N LEU A 247 9.18 -24.16 -15.98
CA LEU A 247 7.90 -23.49 -16.19
C LEU A 247 7.41 -22.81 -14.92
N ASP A 248 7.56 -23.44 -13.75
CA ASP A 248 7.22 -22.83 -12.46
C ASP A 248 8.04 -21.57 -12.20
N ASN A 249 9.34 -21.57 -12.52
CA ASN A 249 10.22 -20.41 -12.37
C ASN A 249 9.89 -19.27 -13.35
N VAL A 250 9.66 -19.56 -14.64
CA VAL A 250 9.30 -18.54 -15.65
C VAL A 250 7.95 -17.89 -15.33
N VAL A 251 6.97 -18.70 -14.93
CA VAL A 251 5.64 -18.21 -14.54
C VAL A 251 5.72 -17.36 -13.28
N PHE A 252 6.59 -17.72 -12.33
CA PHE A 252 6.86 -16.91 -11.13
C PHE A 252 7.48 -15.54 -11.48
N GLU A 253 8.44 -15.49 -12.40
CA GLU A 253 9.05 -14.23 -12.84
C GLU A 253 8.06 -13.31 -13.58
N GLU A 254 7.21 -13.87 -14.45
CA GLU A 254 6.19 -13.09 -15.18
C GLU A 254 5.06 -12.59 -14.25
N MET A 255 4.77 -13.31 -13.15
CA MET A 255 3.86 -12.85 -12.09
C MET A 255 4.41 -11.67 -11.29
N LEU A 256 5.74 -11.62 -11.08
CA LEU A 256 6.39 -10.50 -10.38
C LEU A 256 6.54 -9.26 -11.27
N LYS A 257 6.61 -9.43 -12.60
CA LYS A 257 6.76 -8.33 -13.57
C LYS A 257 5.97 -8.60 -14.86
N PRO A 258 4.66 -8.31 -14.88
CA PRO A 258 3.87 -8.48 -16.09
C PRO A 258 4.30 -7.47 -17.16
N GLY A 259 4.94 -7.94 -18.24
CA GLY A 259 5.12 -7.19 -19.49
C GLY A 259 6.49 -6.53 -19.75
N LEU A 260 7.60 -7.18 -19.35
CA LEU A 260 8.93 -6.85 -19.86
C LEU A 260 9.28 -7.65 -21.11
#